data_AF-A0AAW3B5W1-F1
#
_entry.id   AF-A0AAW3B5W1-F1
#
_cell.length_a   1.000
_cell.length_b   1.000
_cell.length_c   1.000
_cell.angle_alpha   90.00
_cell.angle_beta   90.00
_cell.angle_gamma   90.00
#
_symmetry.space_group_name_H-M   'P 1'
#
loop_
_entity.id
_entity.type
_entity.pdbx_description
1 polymer ?
#
loop_
_entity_poly.entity_id
_entity_poly.type
_entity_poly.pdbx_seq_one_letter_code
_entity_poly.pdbx_strand_id
1 'polypeptide(L)'
;MPRRSLVTLAAALLLVIFACSHSGRALCPSNGNTHAIYVTSNMGDNIWSFDTLGNYLGPVLNKASFPPGVQVDKLRSMRFGPEGHLYVSSARGSYSRIFAVSGNGLLNRTMEENCTRDYLFTATEQGQANPFLDHPYDIAFHPATEDLYVSNQNSVTITWYKRDPTADTMLTVGTDRSQQVRYPAWKPAKNAKAAVVSNEETMTGEETIVVPKDTTDSSGLFASPWSSTYSMSSVRGLTISPLLPRTLVEGGASSGVFAVTNESMMYYLLVCDVLSSTVHVFDLESGERLFGLNVPSPIQVMFPSRYYVGDSSPSVSADGVLMKRFDVPYIYVTSKEDGVAYMVRFSSRQGNTISNGMQGNGFGEGFIQAQRLYMINRPTSLHAASGIYENAARNVLLIADRNGRRIYTYASPFLTDYTNGYGPSTFLGFFVKHLPDQPEFILSALLEHQENIPFCYELNKDGKLRYVALCTAASIWSTVLALALILVSSFIVYRQVQHCMYEQKGYFQHQRSLDDESIVLNGSSNSSPLLGGAVPNYGSAK
;
A
#
# COMPACT_ATOMS: atom_id res chain seq x y z
N MET A 1 33.32 26.95 46.58
CA MET A 1 33.49 26.57 45.16
C MET A 1 32.21 25.94 44.55
N PRO A 2 31.06 26.64 44.38
CA PRO A 2 29.85 26.03 43.79
C PRO A 2 29.60 26.39 42.31
N ARG A 3 30.26 27.43 41.76
CA ARG A 3 30.00 27.92 40.38
C ARG A 3 30.28 26.91 39.26
N ARG A 4 31.14 25.90 39.50
CA ARG A 4 31.47 24.89 38.49
C ARG A 4 30.35 23.87 38.27
N SER A 5 29.56 23.54 39.30
CA SER A 5 28.52 22.50 39.24
C SER A 5 27.31 22.91 38.39
N LEU A 6 26.93 24.19 38.47
CA LEU A 6 25.77 24.72 37.75
C LEU A 6 26.02 24.85 36.23
N VAL A 7 27.27 25.18 35.86
CA VAL A 7 27.71 25.23 34.45
C VAL A 7 27.76 23.82 33.86
N THR A 8 28.25 22.83 34.61
CA THR A 8 28.26 21.43 34.15
C THR A 8 26.86 20.84 34.00
N LEU A 9 25.91 21.19 34.88
CA LEU A 9 24.53 20.70 34.78
C LEU A 9 23.81 21.33 33.58
N ALA A 10 23.98 22.64 33.36
CA ALA A 10 23.41 23.33 32.20
C ALA A 10 24.02 22.83 30.89
N ALA A 11 25.34 22.59 30.85
CA ALA A 11 26.02 22.02 29.69
C ALA A 11 25.56 20.57 29.41
N ALA A 12 25.37 19.75 30.45
CA ALA A 12 24.84 18.39 30.31
C ALA A 12 23.39 18.40 29.78
N LEU A 13 22.54 19.31 30.27
CA LEU A 13 21.17 19.46 29.78
C LEU A 13 21.13 19.92 28.32
N LEU A 14 21.98 20.88 27.95
CA LEU A 14 22.14 21.34 26.56
C LEU A 14 22.65 20.23 25.65
N LEU A 15 23.58 19.39 26.13
CA LEU A 15 24.09 18.21 25.41
C LEU A 15 23.01 17.15 25.23
N VAL A 16 22.14 16.92 26.22
CA VAL A 16 21.00 16.00 26.09
C VAL A 16 19.98 16.57 25.10
N ILE A 17 19.67 17.86 25.15
CA ILE A 17 18.79 18.52 24.18
C ILE A 17 19.39 18.46 22.77
N PHE A 18 20.69 18.72 22.61
CA PHE A 18 21.38 18.63 21.32
C PHE A 18 21.44 17.19 20.80
N ALA A 19 21.75 16.22 21.66
CA ALA A 19 21.77 14.80 21.33
C ALA A 19 20.37 14.28 20.96
N CYS A 20 19.31 14.76 21.61
CA CYS A 20 17.93 14.47 21.25
C CYS A 20 17.49 15.22 19.97
N SER A 21 18.06 16.39 19.68
CA SER A 21 17.75 17.17 18.46
C SER A 21 18.50 16.69 17.20
N HIS A 22 19.59 15.93 17.37
CA HIS A 22 20.41 15.37 16.27
C HIS A 22 20.03 13.93 15.88
N SER A 23 18.99 13.37 16.50
CA SER A 23 18.30 12.17 16.00
C SER A 23 17.41 12.46 14.79
N GLY A 24 17.65 13.55 14.07
CA GLY A 24 17.10 13.79 12.74
C GLY A 24 17.82 12.94 11.70
N ARG A 25 17.84 11.61 11.88
CA ARG A 25 18.01 10.73 10.71
C ARG A 25 16.90 11.11 9.75
N ALA A 26 17.25 11.23 8.47
CA ALA A 26 16.26 11.33 7.40
C ALA A 26 15.45 10.03 7.43
N LEU A 27 14.43 10.01 8.28
CA LEU A 27 13.35 9.05 8.24
C LEU A 27 12.72 9.20 6.88
N CYS A 28 12.32 8.08 6.26
CA CYS A 28 11.24 8.08 5.30
C CYS A 28 10.25 9.14 5.70
N PRO A 29 10.02 10.14 4.82
CA PRO A 29 9.62 11.48 5.22
C PRO A 29 8.77 11.37 6.47
N SER A 30 9.28 11.84 7.61
CA SER A 30 8.60 11.87 8.92
C SER A 30 7.21 12.54 8.84
N ASN A 31 6.88 13.05 7.67
CA ASN A 31 5.60 13.52 7.19
C ASN A 31 4.64 12.41 6.72
N GLY A 32 4.93 11.12 6.95
CA GLY A 32 3.98 10.03 6.70
C GLY A 32 3.17 10.27 5.43
N ASN A 33 3.83 10.50 4.29
CA ASN A 33 3.12 10.66 3.03
C ASN A 33 2.52 9.28 2.74
N THR A 34 1.32 9.08 3.27
CA THR A 34 0.54 7.85 3.24
C THR A 34 -0.05 7.56 1.86
N HIS A 35 0.57 8.15 0.85
CA HIS A 35 0.13 8.18 -0.52
C HIS A 35 1.39 8.09 -1.39
N ALA A 36 1.90 6.86 -1.51
CA ALA A 36 2.91 6.54 -2.50
C ALA A 36 2.25 5.84 -3.68
N ILE A 37 2.63 6.24 -4.89
CA ILE A 37 2.23 5.54 -6.12
C ILE A 37 3.36 4.60 -6.48
N TYR A 38 3.04 3.31 -6.56
CA TYR A 38 3.99 2.27 -6.91
C TYR A 38 3.90 1.94 -8.39
N VAL A 39 5.07 1.92 -9.02
CA VAL A 39 5.20 1.63 -10.45
C VAL A 39 6.25 0.55 -10.58
N THR A 40 5.92 -0.51 -11.29
CA THR A 40 6.86 -1.56 -11.65
C THR A 40 6.91 -1.70 -13.17
N SER A 41 8.05 -2.13 -13.70
CA SER A 41 8.15 -2.58 -15.08
C SER A 41 8.28 -4.09 -15.11
N ASN A 42 7.84 -4.69 -16.22
CA ASN A 42 7.85 -6.13 -16.35
C ASN A 42 9.22 -6.76 -16.72
N MET A 43 10.29 -5.95 -16.79
CA MET A 43 11.63 -6.38 -17.21
C MET A 43 12.66 -6.46 -16.10
N GLY A 44 12.32 -5.99 -14.91
CA GLY A 44 13.27 -5.90 -13.81
C GLY A 44 12.71 -6.38 -12.49
N ASP A 45 13.56 -6.23 -11.48
CA ASP A 45 13.31 -6.53 -10.08
C ASP A 45 13.06 -5.24 -9.27
N ASN A 46 12.61 -4.17 -9.94
CA ASN A 46 12.48 -2.85 -9.34
C ASN A 46 11.03 -2.41 -9.28
N ILE A 47 10.63 -1.97 -8.08
CA ILE A 47 9.41 -1.21 -7.84
C ILE A 47 9.85 0.19 -7.47
N TRP A 48 9.37 1.18 -8.21
CA TRP A 48 9.61 2.60 -7.96
C TRP A 48 8.46 3.19 -7.17
N SER A 49 8.79 4.05 -6.23
CA SER A 49 7.80 4.84 -5.49
C SER A 49 7.86 6.30 -5.89
N PHE A 50 6.70 6.92 -5.97
CA PHE A 50 6.52 8.34 -6.24
C PHE A 50 5.58 8.94 -5.19
N ASP A 51 5.79 10.21 -4.82
CA ASP A 51 4.81 10.95 -4.03
C ASP A 51 3.58 11.33 -4.87
N THR A 52 2.56 11.90 -4.24
CA THR A 52 1.33 12.35 -4.94
C THR A 52 1.53 13.46 -5.97
N LEU A 53 2.71 14.07 -6.02
CA LEU A 53 3.07 15.09 -7.01
C LEU A 53 3.90 14.51 -8.17
N GLY A 54 4.25 13.21 -8.11
CA GLY A 54 5.06 12.54 -9.11
C GLY A 54 6.56 12.65 -8.89
N ASN A 55 7.01 13.13 -7.72
CA ASN A 55 8.43 13.13 -7.39
C ASN A 55 8.89 11.72 -7.04
N TYR A 56 9.99 11.29 -7.62
CA TYR A 56 10.58 9.98 -7.34
C TYR A 56 11.12 9.91 -5.91
N LEU A 57 10.69 8.92 -5.15
CA LEU A 57 11.07 8.71 -3.75
C LEU A 57 12.18 7.67 -3.60
N GLY A 58 12.27 6.71 -4.52
CA GLY A 58 13.27 5.64 -4.46
C GLY A 58 12.72 4.26 -4.82
N PRO A 59 13.60 3.25 -4.85
CA PRO A 59 13.20 1.86 -4.99
C PRO A 59 12.52 1.36 -3.71
N VAL A 60 11.54 0.46 -3.87
CA VAL A 60 10.71 -0.04 -2.77
C VAL A 60 11.24 -1.34 -2.19
N LEU A 61 12.00 -2.14 -2.92
CA LEU A 61 12.46 -3.45 -2.42
C LEU A 61 13.81 -3.32 -1.70
N ASN A 62 13.88 -3.77 -0.45
CA ASN A 62 15.16 -3.96 0.23
C ASN A 62 15.79 -5.27 -0.25
N LYS A 63 16.60 -5.22 -1.31
CA LYS A 63 17.21 -6.42 -1.88
C LYS A 63 18.12 -7.16 -0.89
N ALA A 64 18.65 -6.49 0.13
CA ALA A 64 19.49 -7.12 1.15
C ALA A 64 18.71 -8.03 2.12
N SER A 65 17.39 -7.82 2.23
CA SER A 65 16.50 -8.65 3.07
C SER A 65 16.14 -10.01 2.44
N PHE A 66 16.41 -10.19 1.15
CA PHE A 66 16.01 -11.39 0.41
C PHE A 66 16.88 -12.58 0.84
N PRO A 67 16.29 -13.73 1.21
CA PRO A 67 17.05 -14.91 1.58
C PRO A 67 17.94 -15.41 0.43
N PRO A 68 19.09 -16.04 0.73
CA PRO A 68 19.91 -16.68 -0.29
C PRO A 68 19.10 -17.67 -1.14
N GLY A 69 19.15 -17.54 -2.46
CA GLY A 69 18.40 -18.38 -3.40
C GLY A 69 17.01 -17.86 -3.77
N VAL A 70 16.50 -16.83 -3.08
CA VAL A 70 15.28 -16.13 -3.50
C VAL A 70 15.67 -15.11 -4.57
N GLN A 71 15.34 -15.44 -5.82
CA GLN A 71 15.57 -14.56 -6.95
C GLN A 71 14.23 -14.08 -7.51
N VAL A 72 14.06 -12.77 -7.58
CA VAL A 72 12.87 -12.13 -8.15
C VAL A 72 13.28 -11.30 -9.34
N ASP A 73 12.47 -11.34 -10.38
CA ASP A 73 12.65 -10.56 -11.62
C ASP A 73 11.33 -10.57 -12.38
N LYS A 74 11.20 -9.70 -13.38
CA LYS A 74 9.96 -9.54 -14.15
C LYS A 74 8.76 -9.32 -13.23
N LEU A 75 8.89 -8.35 -12.33
CA LEU A 75 7.84 -8.03 -11.38
C LEU A 75 6.60 -7.53 -12.14
N ARG A 76 5.43 -8.10 -11.82
CA ARG A 76 4.17 -7.77 -12.49
C ARG A 76 3.24 -7.03 -11.53
N SER A 77 2.12 -7.63 -11.14
CA SER A 77 1.19 -6.99 -10.24
C SER A 77 1.72 -6.91 -8.82
N MET A 78 1.27 -5.84 -8.16
CA MET A 78 1.51 -5.54 -6.77
C MET A 78 0.18 -5.21 -6.11
N ARG A 79 -0.18 -5.89 -5.03
CA ARG A 79 -1.41 -5.60 -4.27
C ARG A 79 -1.13 -5.71 -2.79
N PHE A 80 -1.74 -4.83 -2.03
CA PHE A 80 -1.78 -5.02 -0.60
C PHE A 80 -2.75 -6.14 -0.27
N GLY A 81 -2.27 -7.10 0.51
CA GLY A 81 -3.11 -8.17 1.02
C GLY A 81 -3.89 -7.75 2.26
N PRO A 82 -4.75 -8.65 2.77
CA PRO A 82 -5.57 -8.42 3.96
C PRO A 82 -4.76 -7.97 5.19
N GLU A 83 -3.54 -8.50 5.33
CA GLU A 83 -2.62 -8.19 6.44
C GLU A 83 -1.80 -6.90 6.24
N GLY A 84 -2.13 -6.10 5.23
CA GLY A 84 -1.44 -4.85 4.93
C GLY A 84 -0.01 -5.02 4.39
N HIS A 85 0.42 -6.24 4.08
CA HIS A 85 1.67 -6.53 3.37
C HIS A 85 1.53 -6.27 1.88
N LEU A 86 2.63 -5.87 1.22
CA LEU A 86 2.65 -5.70 -0.23
C LEU A 86 3.01 -7.03 -0.89
N TYR A 87 2.05 -7.66 -1.55
CA TYR A 87 2.26 -8.87 -2.34
C TYR A 87 2.67 -8.48 -3.75
N VAL A 88 3.68 -9.16 -4.27
CA VAL A 88 4.28 -8.90 -5.57
C VAL A 88 4.38 -10.21 -6.33
N SER A 89 3.90 -10.20 -7.56
CA SER A 89 4.09 -11.32 -8.50
C SER A 89 5.41 -11.16 -9.26
N SER A 90 6.19 -12.22 -9.32
CA SER A 90 7.47 -12.31 -10.03
C SER A 90 7.34 -13.39 -11.09
N ALA A 91 7.51 -13.03 -12.35
CA ALA A 91 7.15 -13.86 -13.49
C ALA A 91 8.39 -14.49 -14.16
N ARG A 92 9.29 -15.03 -13.33
CA ARG A 92 10.64 -15.44 -13.72
C ARG A 92 10.72 -16.92 -14.12
N GLY A 93 10.04 -17.31 -15.21
CA GLY A 93 10.07 -18.69 -15.71
C GLY A 93 9.79 -19.70 -14.60
N SER A 94 10.61 -20.75 -14.46
CA SER A 94 10.47 -21.77 -13.39
C SER A 94 10.64 -21.25 -11.96
N TYR A 95 11.08 -20.00 -11.77
CA TYR A 95 11.19 -19.34 -10.47
C TYR A 95 9.99 -18.43 -10.18
N SER A 96 8.93 -18.52 -10.99
CA SER A 96 7.72 -17.73 -10.82
C SER A 96 7.14 -17.91 -9.43
N ARG A 97 6.76 -16.80 -8.79
CA ARG A 97 6.29 -16.78 -7.41
C ARG A 97 5.47 -15.54 -7.11
N ILE A 98 4.72 -15.61 -6.03
CA ILE A 98 4.14 -14.47 -5.36
C ILE A 98 4.80 -14.38 -3.99
N PHE A 99 5.39 -13.24 -3.68
CA PHE A 99 6.05 -13.00 -2.41
C PHE A 99 5.48 -11.76 -1.74
N ALA A 100 5.59 -11.70 -0.43
CA ALA A 100 5.16 -10.57 0.37
C ALA A 100 6.38 -9.83 0.91
N VAL A 101 6.33 -8.50 0.85
CA VAL A 101 7.24 -7.61 1.55
C VAL A 101 6.50 -6.82 2.62
N SER A 102 7.26 -6.21 3.53
CA SER A 102 6.71 -5.43 4.64
C SER A 102 5.70 -4.38 4.16
N GLY A 103 4.70 -4.12 5.00
CA GLY A 103 3.63 -3.16 4.75
C GLY A 103 4.13 -1.71 4.83
N ASN A 104 3.23 -0.78 5.13
CA ASN A 104 3.69 0.55 5.53
C ASN A 104 4.55 0.38 6.81
N GLY A 105 5.81 0.81 6.77
CA GLY A 105 6.72 0.74 7.91
C GLY A 105 6.19 1.42 9.18
N LEU A 106 5.27 2.40 9.05
CA LEU A 106 4.54 3.03 10.14
C LEU A 106 3.51 2.08 10.79
N LEU A 107 2.72 1.36 9.98
CA LEU A 107 1.67 0.46 10.47
C LEU A 107 2.24 -0.88 10.95
N ASN A 108 3.31 -1.34 10.31
CA ASN A 108 3.88 -2.67 10.54
C ASN A 108 5.19 -2.64 11.36
N ARG A 109 5.54 -1.49 11.96
CA ARG A 109 6.78 -1.29 12.74
C ARG A 109 8.06 -1.70 12.02
N THR A 110 8.02 -1.65 10.69
CA THR A 110 9.09 -2.07 9.76
C THR A 110 9.63 -0.86 9.01
N MET A 111 9.67 0.32 9.67
CA MET A 111 10.30 1.50 9.08
C MET A 111 11.78 1.24 8.90
N GLU A 112 12.15 0.89 7.69
CA GLU A 112 13.52 0.79 7.24
C GLU A 112 14.10 2.16 6.86
N GLU A 113 15.43 2.21 6.81
CA GLU A 113 16.16 3.31 6.21
C GLU A 113 15.89 3.32 4.68
N ASN A 114 15.58 4.50 4.09
CA ASN A 114 15.38 4.70 2.64
C ASN A 114 14.05 4.23 2.00
N CYS A 115 13.04 3.88 2.78
CA CYS A 115 11.66 3.58 2.31
C CYS A 115 11.55 2.33 1.46
N THR A 116 12.50 1.44 1.71
CA THR A 116 12.48 0.07 1.26
C THR A 116 11.56 -0.77 2.14
N ARG A 117 11.18 -1.92 1.62
CA ARG A 117 10.33 -2.92 2.24
C ARG A 117 11.09 -4.24 2.26
N ASP A 118 11.09 -4.85 3.43
CA ASP A 118 11.76 -6.12 3.69
C ASP A 118 10.96 -7.28 3.13
N TYR A 119 11.68 -8.22 2.54
CA TYR A 119 11.14 -9.54 2.25
C TYR A 119 10.62 -10.21 3.53
N LEU A 120 9.38 -10.68 3.48
CA LEU A 120 8.77 -11.40 4.59
C LEU A 120 8.73 -12.90 4.29
N PHE A 121 8.04 -13.30 3.21
CA PHE A 121 7.83 -14.71 2.85
C PHE A 121 7.39 -14.87 1.39
N THR A 122 7.51 -16.10 0.87
CA THR A 122 6.87 -16.51 -0.39
C THR A 122 5.46 -16.99 -0.09
N ALA A 123 4.45 -16.34 -0.66
CA ALA A 123 3.06 -16.74 -0.52
C ALA A 123 2.78 -18.04 -1.30
N THR A 124 3.24 -18.10 -2.54
CA THR A 124 3.17 -19.31 -3.38
C THR A 124 4.25 -19.26 -4.46
N GLU A 125 4.69 -20.42 -4.92
CA GLU A 125 5.70 -20.55 -5.98
C GLU A 125 5.30 -21.63 -7.00
N GLN A 126 5.85 -21.52 -8.20
CA GLN A 126 5.67 -22.50 -9.24
C GLN A 126 6.39 -23.79 -8.87
N GLY A 127 5.73 -24.92 -9.06
CA GLY A 127 6.30 -26.24 -8.78
C GLY A 127 5.35 -27.35 -9.18
N GLN A 128 5.71 -28.60 -8.89
CA GLN A 128 4.86 -29.75 -9.25
C GLN A 128 3.47 -29.70 -8.61
N ALA A 129 3.35 -29.19 -7.38
CA ALA A 129 2.08 -29.00 -6.69
C ALA A 129 1.32 -27.74 -7.14
N ASN A 130 1.95 -26.86 -7.92
CA ASN A 130 1.38 -25.61 -8.41
C ASN A 130 1.86 -25.33 -9.85
N PRO A 131 1.52 -26.22 -10.81
CA PRO A 131 2.11 -26.18 -12.14
C PRO A 131 1.64 -24.98 -12.97
N PHE A 132 0.48 -24.42 -12.61
CA PHE A 132 -0.19 -23.38 -13.38
C PHE A 132 0.23 -21.95 -13.04
N LEU A 133 1.01 -21.74 -11.96
CA LEU A 133 1.65 -20.45 -11.64
C LEU A 133 2.80 -20.15 -12.61
N ASP A 134 2.54 -20.24 -13.91
CA ASP A 134 3.49 -20.00 -14.97
C ASP A 134 3.31 -18.59 -15.53
N HIS A 135 4.31 -17.75 -15.27
CA HIS A 135 4.33 -16.35 -15.68
C HIS A 135 3.12 -15.57 -15.11
N PRO A 136 2.98 -15.49 -13.77
CA PRO A 136 1.89 -14.77 -13.11
C PRO A 136 1.91 -13.30 -13.51
N TYR A 137 0.73 -12.75 -13.83
CA TYR A 137 0.57 -11.40 -14.38
C TYR A 137 -0.14 -10.47 -13.40
N ASP A 138 -1.33 -10.84 -12.94
CA ASP A 138 -2.12 -10.04 -11.99
C ASP A 138 -2.60 -10.85 -10.80
N ILE A 139 -2.86 -10.16 -9.69
CA ILE A 139 -3.32 -10.75 -8.44
C ILE A 139 -4.49 -9.96 -7.84
N ALA A 140 -5.40 -10.64 -7.16
CA ALA A 140 -6.44 -10.01 -6.34
C ALA A 140 -6.75 -10.87 -5.12
N PHE A 141 -7.21 -10.21 -4.06
CA PHE A 141 -7.67 -10.84 -2.84
C PHE A 141 -9.19 -10.74 -2.76
N HIS A 142 -9.84 -11.85 -2.43
CA HIS A 142 -11.27 -11.86 -2.16
C HIS A 142 -11.57 -10.96 -0.95
N PRO A 143 -12.46 -9.96 -1.04
CA PRO A 143 -12.69 -9.02 0.07
C PRO A 143 -13.20 -9.67 1.36
N ALA A 144 -14.04 -10.71 1.26
CA ALA A 144 -14.58 -11.44 2.42
C ALA A 144 -13.76 -12.68 2.86
N THR A 145 -13.35 -13.56 1.94
CA THR A 145 -12.63 -14.80 2.30
C THR A 145 -11.11 -14.65 2.34
N GLU A 146 -10.60 -13.52 1.85
CA GLU A 146 -9.17 -13.21 1.75
C GLU A 146 -8.37 -14.12 0.81
N ASP A 147 -9.05 -15.00 0.07
CA ASP A 147 -8.41 -15.90 -0.87
C ASP A 147 -7.68 -15.15 -2.00
N LEU A 148 -6.59 -15.73 -2.50
CA LEU A 148 -5.73 -15.13 -3.52
C LEU A 148 -6.08 -15.70 -4.90
N TYR A 149 -6.33 -14.82 -5.86
CA TYR A 149 -6.57 -15.13 -7.26
C TYR A 149 -5.43 -14.60 -8.11
N VAL A 150 -4.98 -15.37 -9.09
CA VAL A 150 -3.80 -15.06 -9.90
C VAL A 150 -4.08 -15.38 -11.36
N SER A 151 -3.79 -14.45 -12.26
CA SER A 151 -3.79 -14.72 -13.70
C SER A 151 -2.41 -15.14 -14.15
N ASN A 152 -2.35 -16.18 -14.99
CA ASN A 152 -1.11 -16.79 -15.42
C ASN A 152 -1.00 -16.70 -16.95
N GLN A 153 -0.08 -15.87 -17.43
CA GLN A 153 0.00 -15.49 -18.84
C GLN A 153 0.31 -16.67 -19.76
N ASN A 154 1.22 -17.56 -19.36
CA ASN A 154 1.68 -18.65 -20.23
C ASN A 154 0.74 -19.84 -20.20
N SER A 155 0.21 -20.19 -19.03
CA SER A 155 -0.76 -21.29 -18.90
C SER A 155 -2.18 -20.90 -19.33
N VAL A 156 -2.45 -19.60 -19.52
CA VAL A 156 -3.77 -19.05 -19.87
C VAL A 156 -4.82 -19.40 -18.82
N THR A 157 -4.41 -19.53 -17.56
CA THR A 157 -5.28 -19.91 -16.43
C THR A 157 -5.46 -18.79 -15.43
N ILE A 158 -6.54 -18.91 -14.65
CA ILE A 158 -6.66 -18.26 -13.35
C ILE A 158 -6.50 -19.33 -12.28
N THR A 159 -5.55 -19.12 -11.37
CA THR A 159 -5.40 -19.95 -10.18
C THR A 159 -5.96 -19.27 -8.94
N TRP A 160 -6.56 -20.06 -8.07
CA TRP A 160 -7.15 -19.68 -6.80
C TRP A 160 -6.46 -20.42 -5.67
N TYR A 161 -6.01 -19.67 -4.66
CA TYR A 161 -5.35 -20.17 -3.48
C TYR A 161 -6.18 -19.81 -2.25
N LYS A 162 -6.44 -20.81 -1.43
CA LYS A 162 -7.05 -20.60 -0.12
C LYS A 162 -6.02 -20.17 0.88
N ARG A 163 -6.38 -19.17 1.68
CA ARG A 163 -5.61 -18.80 2.85
C ARG A 163 -5.76 -19.89 3.91
N ASP A 164 -4.64 -20.39 4.43
CA ASP A 164 -4.62 -21.32 5.57
C ASP A 164 -4.10 -20.57 6.81
N PRO A 165 -4.99 -20.01 7.64
CA PRO A 165 -4.60 -19.26 8.84
C PRO A 165 -4.04 -20.16 9.95
N THR A 166 -4.14 -21.49 9.80
CA THR A 166 -3.64 -22.46 10.79
C THR A 166 -2.24 -22.97 10.46
N ALA A 167 -1.83 -22.86 9.20
CA ALA A 167 -0.51 -23.26 8.70
C ALA A 167 0.46 -22.08 8.60
N ASP A 168 0.31 -21.07 9.47
CA ASP A 168 1.21 -19.93 9.47
C ASP A 168 2.67 -20.38 9.58
N THR A 169 3.48 -19.97 8.61
CA THR A 169 4.89 -20.33 8.55
C THR A 169 5.63 -19.54 9.64
N MET A 170 6.29 -20.26 10.55
CA MET A 170 7.15 -19.62 11.54
C MET A 170 8.48 -19.26 10.89
N LEU A 171 8.76 -17.97 10.78
CA LEU A 171 10.11 -17.48 10.49
C LEU A 171 10.75 -17.02 11.80
N THR A 172 11.84 -17.70 12.18
CA THR A 172 12.69 -17.26 13.29
C THR A 172 13.51 -16.08 12.80
N VAL A 173 13.05 -14.86 13.04
CA VAL A 173 13.81 -13.65 12.73
C VAL A 173 14.76 -13.37 13.90
N GLY A 174 16.03 -13.71 13.74
CA GLY A 174 17.10 -13.40 14.70
C GLY A 174 17.45 -14.51 15.70
N THR A 175 18.55 -14.30 16.45
CA THR A 175 19.06 -15.23 17.48
C THR A 175 18.23 -15.22 18.78
N ASP A 176 17.33 -14.25 18.91
CA ASP A 176 16.45 -14.12 20.07
C ASP A 176 15.13 -14.87 19.82
N ARG A 177 14.90 -15.95 20.56
CA ARG A 177 13.70 -16.82 20.46
C ARG A 177 12.38 -16.13 20.87
N SER A 178 12.38 -14.82 21.10
CA SER A 178 11.27 -14.06 21.70
C SER A 178 10.34 -13.37 20.69
N GLN A 179 10.66 -13.38 19.39
CA GLN A 179 9.75 -12.90 18.34
C GLN A 179 9.52 -13.96 17.26
N GLN A 180 8.53 -14.83 17.49
CA GLN A 180 7.97 -15.68 16.44
C GLN A 180 6.97 -14.85 15.64
N VAL A 181 7.32 -14.50 14.39
CA VAL A 181 6.37 -13.90 13.45
C VAL A 181 5.76 -15.02 12.63
N ARG A 182 4.42 -15.04 12.59
CA ARG A 182 3.60 -16.01 11.84
C ARG A 182 3.16 -15.36 10.54
N TYR A 183 3.43 -16.02 9.42
CA TYR A 183 3.00 -15.55 8.09
C TYR A 183 1.99 -16.49 7.46
N PRO A 184 0.97 -15.98 6.76
CA PRO A 184 -0.08 -16.80 6.18
C PRO A 184 0.46 -17.75 5.12
N ALA A 185 0.05 -19.02 5.20
CA ALA A 185 0.28 -19.98 4.14
C ALA A 185 -0.85 -19.95 3.12
N TRP A 186 -0.50 -20.17 1.85
CA TRP A 186 -1.45 -20.24 0.75
C TRP A 186 -1.37 -21.62 0.11
N LYS A 187 -2.52 -22.26 -0.08
CA LYS A 187 -2.59 -23.57 -0.71
C LYS A 187 -3.50 -23.50 -1.93
N PRO A 188 -3.12 -24.12 -3.06
CA PRO A 188 -4.02 -24.21 -4.20
C PRO A 188 -5.37 -24.78 -3.77
N ALA A 189 -6.44 -24.12 -4.19
CA ALA A 189 -7.79 -24.55 -3.88
C ALA A 189 -8.19 -25.81 -4.68
N LYS A 190 -9.38 -26.35 -4.40
CA LYS A 190 -9.97 -27.35 -5.27
C LYS A 190 -10.35 -26.68 -6.60
N ASN A 191 -10.08 -27.37 -7.71
CA ASN A 191 -10.43 -26.87 -9.04
C ASN A 191 -11.94 -26.58 -9.13
N ALA A 192 -12.29 -25.42 -9.69
CA ALA A 192 -13.66 -25.09 -10.04
C ALA A 192 -14.14 -26.03 -11.15
N LYS A 193 -15.37 -26.54 -11.02
CA LYS A 193 -15.92 -27.50 -11.99
C LYS A 193 -15.92 -26.92 -13.40
N ALA A 194 -16.38 -25.67 -13.55
CA ALA A 194 -16.43 -24.99 -14.85
C ALA A 194 -15.05 -24.86 -15.54
N ALA A 195 -13.94 -24.90 -14.78
CA ALA A 195 -12.59 -24.80 -15.31
C ALA A 195 -12.03 -26.12 -15.86
N VAL A 196 -12.66 -27.25 -15.58
CA VAL A 196 -12.15 -28.59 -15.93
C VAL A 196 -13.14 -29.41 -16.78
N VAL A 197 -14.36 -28.92 -17.00
CA VAL A 197 -15.35 -29.59 -17.86
C VAL A 197 -14.93 -29.44 -19.33
N SER A 198 -14.53 -30.57 -19.95
CA SER A 198 -14.36 -30.69 -21.40
C SER A 198 -15.57 -31.37 -22.04
N ASN A 199 -16.07 -30.87 -23.16
CA ASN A 199 -17.14 -31.54 -23.91
C ASN A 199 -16.56 -32.73 -24.69
N GLU A 200 -16.90 -33.96 -24.30
CA GLU A 200 -16.51 -35.20 -24.99
C GLU A 200 -17.21 -35.35 -26.36
N GLU A 201 -18.36 -34.71 -26.59
CA GLU A 201 -19.21 -34.97 -27.78
C GLU A 201 -18.86 -34.14 -29.04
N THR A 202 -18.03 -33.11 -28.95
CA THR A 202 -17.61 -32.29 -30.12
C THR A 202 -16.27 -32.74 -30.74
N MET A 203 -15.80 -33.94 -30.38
CA MET A 203 -14.44 -34.42 -30.65
C MET A 203 -14.27 -35.10 -32.02
N THR A 204 -14.19 -34.31 -33.10
CA THR A 204 -13.84 -34.83 -34.45
C THR A 204 -12.77 -34.01 -35.18
N GLY A 205 -11.97 -33.19 -34.50
CA GLY A 205 -10.90 -32.36 -35.13
C GLY A 205 -9.58 -32.34 -34.36
N GLU A 206 -8.47 -32.28 -35.10
CA GLU A 206 -7.08 -32.62 -34.73
C GLU A 206 -6.31 -31.68 -33.78
N GLU A 207 -6.93 -30.71 -33.11
CA GLU A 207 -6.26 -29.91 -32.07
C GLU A 207 -7.10 -29.86 -30.78
N THR A 208 -7.06 -30.96 -30.03
CA THR A 208 -7.74 -31.05 -28.74
C THR A 208 -6.95 -30.31 -27.65
N ILE A 209 -7.51 -29.20 -27.13
CA ILE A 209 -7.06 -28.55 -25.89
C ILE A 209 -7.61 -29.40 -24.72
N VAL A 210 -6.92 -30.50 -24.39
CA VAL A 210 -7.28 -31.38 -23.25
C VAL A 210 -6.62 -30.86 -21.98
N VAL A 211 -7.34 -30.92 -20.84
CA VAL A 211 -6.76 -30.69 -19.51
C VAL A 211 -5.52 -31.60 -19.36
N PRO A 212 -4.35 -31.09 -18.93
CA PRO A 212 -3.16 -31.91 -18.78
C PRO A 212 -3.45 -33.12 -17.88
N LYS A 213 -3.04 -34.32 -18.32
CA LYS A 213 -3.37 -35.61 -17.65
C LYS A 213 -2.95 -35.67 -16.18
N ASP A 214 -1.95 -34.89 -15.79
CA ASP A 214 -1.40 -34.84 -14.43
C ASP A 214 -2.00 -33.71 -13.58
N THR A 215 -3.12 -33.11 -14.02
CA THR A 215 -3.79 -32.05 -13.26
C THR A 215 -4.48 -32.64 -12.05
N THR A 216 -3.95 -32.36 -10.86
CA THR A 216 -4.59 -32.79 -9.60
C THR A 216 -5.85 -31.98 -9.31
N ASP A 217 -6.82 -32.57 -8.60
CA ASP A 217 -8.05 -31.89 -8.16
C ASP A 217 -7.81 -30.65 -7.30
N SER A 218 -6.63 -30.55 -6.69
CA SER A 218 -6.18 -29.44 -5.83
C SER A 218 -5.09 -28.62 -6.52
N SER A 219 -5.21 -28.34 -7.81
CA SER A 219 -4.27 -27.49 -8.55
C SER A 219 -4.69 -26.01 -8.55
N GLY A 220 -5.80 -25.66 -7.89
CA GLY A 220 -6.30 -24.30 -7.78
C GLY A 220 -6.90 -23.74 -9.07
N LEU A 221 -7.25 -24.55 -10.08
CA LEU A 221 -7.80 -24.02 -11.33
C LEU A 221 -9.17 -23.38 -11.11
N PHE A 222 -9.27 -22.07 -11.28
CA PHE A 222 -10.53 -21.32 -11.20
C PHE A 222 -11.13 -21.06 -12.59
N ALA A 223 -10.30 -20.71 -13.56
CA ALA A 223 -10.65 -20.58 -14.97
C ALA A 223 -9.49 -21.03 -15.85
N SER A 224 -9.77 -21.51 -17.06
CA SER A 224 -8.79 -22.21 -17.88
C SER A 224 -9.17 -22.19 -19.37
N PRO A 225 -8.22 -22.40 -20.29
CA PRO A 225 -8.52 -22.49 -21.72
C PRO A 225 -9.23 -23.81 -22.10
N TRP A 226 -9.35 -24.76 -21.15
CA TRP A 226 -9.92 -26.09 -21.37
C TRP A 226 -11.43 -26.18 -21.11
N SER A 227 -12.05 -25.10 -20.63
CA SER A 227 -13.50 -25.10 -20.38
C SER A 227 -14.28 -25.25 -21.67
N SER A 228 -15.35 -26.04 -21.66
CA SER A 228 -16.29 -26.09 -22.78
C SER A 228 -17.28 -24.92 -22.81
N THR A 229 -17.36 -24.13 -21.74
CA THR A 229 -18.36 -23.04 -21.60
C THR A 229 -17.84 -21.68 -22.08
N TYR A 230 -16.53 -21.57 -22.31
CA TYR A 230 -15.88 -20.35 -22.79
C TYR A 230 -14.52 -20.63 -23.39
N SER A 231 -14.01 -19.69 -24.17
CA SER A 231 -12.64 -19.73 -24.70
C SER A 231 -11.82 -18.63 -24.03
N MET A 232 -10.57 -18.96 -23.69
CA MET A 232 -9.57 -18.02 -23.17
C MET A 232 -8.27 -18.26 -23.92
N SER A 233 -7.61 -17.20 -24.36
CA SER A 233 -6.46 -17.29 -25.27
C SER A 233 -5.23 -16.50 -24.83
N SER A 234 -5.41 -15.39 -24.11
CA SER A 234 -4.31 -14.61 -23.53
C SER A 234 -4.74 -13.80 -22.32
N VAL A 235 -4.70 -14.42 -21.14
CA VAL A 235 -5.10 -13.77 -19.87
C VAL A 235 -4.08 -12.75 -19.36
N ARG A 236 -4.56 -11.60 -18.89
CA ARG A 236 -3.75 -10.53 -18.28
C ARG A 236 -4.39 -10.04 -16.98
N GLY A 237 -4.78 -8.77 -16.92
CA GLY A 237 -5.29 -8.14 -15.71
C GLY A 237 -6.52 -8.83 -15.17
N LEU A 238 -6.66 -8.80 -13.85
CA LEU A 238 -7.83 -9.30 -13.16
C LEU A 238 -8.24 -8.36 -12.03
N THR A 239 -9.51 -8.39 -11.68
CA THR A 239 -10.00 -7.68 -10.49
C THR A 239 -11.23 -8.38 -9.93
N ILE A 240 -11.53 -8.12 -8.67
CA ILE A 240 -12.74 -8.59 -8.00
C ILE A 240 -13.64 -7.39 -7.79
N SER A 241 -14.92 -7.55 -8.13
CA SER A 241 -15.91 -6.48 -7.93
C SER A 241 -16.09 -6.16 -6.44
N PRO A 242 -16.64 -4.99 -6.09
CA PRO A 242 -17.33 -4.84 -4.82
C PRO A 242 -18.54 -5.81 -4.78
N LEU A 243 -19.14 -5.96 -3.60
CA LEU A 243 -20.35 -6.75 -3.46
C LEU A 243 -21.51 -6.03 -4.18
N LEU A 244 -22.07 -6.65 -5.21
CA LEU A 244 -23.06 -6.04 -6.10
C LEU A 244 -24.35 -6.86 -6.21
N PRO A 245 -25.52 -6.23 -6.42
CA PRO A 245 -26.77 -6.95 -6.65
C PRO A 245 -26.73 -7.72 -7.97
N ARG A 246 -27.12 -9.00 -7.94
CA ARG A 246 -27.20 -9.85 -9.15
C ARG A 246 -28.15 -9.29 -10.20
N THR A 247 -29.28 -8.75 -9.77
CA THR A 247 -30.27 -8.12 -10.66
C THR A 247 -29.74 -6.89 -11.41
N LEU A 248 -28.78 -6.18 -10.81
CA LEU A 248 -28.13 -5.01 -11.41
C LEU A 248 -27.12 -5.44 -12.48
N VAL A 249 -26.31 -6.46 -12.19
CA VAL A 249 -25.23 -6.92 -13.07
C VAL A 249 -25.74 -7.90 -14.13
N GLU A 250 -26.32 -9.02 -13.69
CA GLU A 250 -26.81 -10.11 -14.54
C GLU A 250 -28.17 -9.77 -15.17
N GLY A 251 -29.06 -9.12 -14.42
CA GLY A 251 -30.40 -8.72 -14.91
C GLY A 251 -30.39 -7.43 -15.75
N GLY A 252 -29.36 -6.60 -15.60
CA GLY A 252 -29.22 -5.31 -16.27
C GLY A 252 -30.23 -4.26 -15.81
N ALA A 253 -30.66 -4.32 -14.55
CA ALA A 253 -31.54 -3.32 -13.94
C ALA A 253 -30.94 -1.90 -14.01
N SER A 254 -31.80 -0.88 -13.87
CA SER A 254 -31.37 0.51 -13.69
C SER A 254 -30.89 0.75 -12.26
N SER A 255 -30.25 1.89 -12.02
CA SER A 255 -29.98 2.38 -10.65
C SER A 255 -31.25 2.39 -9.82
N GLY A 256 -31.16 2.02 -8.54
CA GLY A 256 -32.34 1.85 -7.70
C GLY A 256 -32.00 1.32 -6.31
N VAL A 257 -33.03 0.94 -5.55
CA VAL A 257 -32.89 0.34 -4.23
C VAL A 257 -33.04 -1.17 -4.36
N PHE A 258 -32.08 -1.92 -3.82
CA PHE A 258 -32.00 -3.37 -3.91
C PHE A 258 -31.93 -3.99 -2.52
N ALA A 259 -32.48 -5.19 -2.39
CA ALA A 259 -32.28 -6.01 -1.20
C ALA A 259 -30.80 -6.40 -1.08
N VAL A 260 -30.30 -6.40 0.15
CA VAL A 260 -28.93 -6.80 0.49
C VAL A 260 -29.02 -8.08 1.30
N THR A 261 -29.19 -9.19 0.60
CA THR A 261 -29.18 -10.55 1.17
C THR A 261 -28.08 -11.37 0.52
N ASN A 262 -27.61 -12.44 1.17
CA ASN A 262 -26.57 -13.32 0.62
C ASN A 262 -26.96 -13.90 -0.75
N GLU A 263 -28.25 -14.11 -1.00
CA GLU A 263 -28.74 -14.66 -2.28
C GLU A 263 -28.82 -13.61 -3.40
N SER A 264 -28.97 -12.33 -3.03
CA SER A 264 -29.16 -11.24 -4.00
C SER A 264 -27.88 -10.48 -4.33
N MET A 265 -26.83 -10.66 -3.52
CA MET A 265 -25.56 -9.95 -3.60
C MET A 265 -24.43 -10.91 -3.92
N MET A 266 -23.51 -10.51 -4.79
CA MET A 266 -22.44 -11.40 -5.27
C MET A 266 -21.15 -10.61 -5.56
N TYR A 267 -20.02 -11.31 -5.42
CA TYR A 267 -18.73 -10.87 -5.92
C TYR A 267 -18.46 -11.50 -7.29
N TYR A 268 -17.88 -10.73 -8.20
CA TYR A 268 -17.55 -11.18 -9.54
C TYR A 268 -16.04 -11.11 -9.78
N LEU A 269 -15.47 -12.14 -10.40
CA LEU A 269 -14.11 -12.08 -10.93
C LEU A 269 -14.14 -11.57 -12.37
N LEU A 270 -13.37 -10.54 -12.65
CA LEU A 270 -13.20 -10.01 -14.00
C LEU A 270 -11.80 -10.36 -14.50
N VAL A 271 -11.70 -10.89 -15.70
CA VAL A 271 -10.44 -11.35 -16.31
C VAL A 271 -10.31 -10.79 -17.72
N CYS A 272 -9.21 -10.08 -17.99
CA CYS A 272 -8.90 -9.59 -19.32
C CYS A 272 -8.32 -10.72 -20.18
N ASP A 273 -8.98 -11.04 -21.30
CA ASP A 273 -8.40 -11.82 -22.40
C ASP A 273 -8.06 -10.89 -23.57
N VAL A 274 -6.76 -10.66 -23.75
CA VAL A 274 -6.22 -9.70 -24.72
C VAL A 274 -6.57 -10.11 -26.15
N LEU A 275 -6.37 -11.39 -26.48
CA LEU A 275 -6.48 -11.85 -27.87
C LEU A 275 -7.94 -11.94 -28.32
N SER A 276 -8.85 -12.28 -27.41
CA SER A 276 -10.29 -12.31 -27.70
C SER A 276 -10.98 -10.95 -27.52
N SER A 277 -10.24 -9.90 -27.13
CA SER A 277 -10.79 -8.55 -26.86
C SER A 277 -12.01 -8.60 -25.93
N THR A 278 -11.91 -9.41 -24.88
CA THR A 278 -13.00 -9.69 -23.95
C THR A 278 -12.53 -9.55 -22.51
N VAL A 279 -13.33 -8.88 -21.67
CA VAL A 279 -13.25 -9.00 -20.22
C VAL A 279 -14.29 -10.05 -19.79
N HIS A 280 -13.83 -11.23 -19.41
CA HIS A 280 -14.68 -12.31 -18.92
C HIS A 280 -15.15 -12.00 -17.50
N VAL A 281 -16.42 -12.28 -17.23
CA VAL A 281 -17.04 -12.10 -15.91
C VAL A 281 -17.45 -13.47 -15.38
N PHE A 282 -16.88 -13.84 -14.25
CA PHE A 282 -17.15 -15.11 -13.57
C PHE A 282 -17.87 -14.86 -12.24
N ASP A 283 -18.74 -15.78 -11.88
CA ASP A 283 -19.20 -15.94 -10.51
C ASP A 283 -18.01 -16.41 -9.67
N LEU A 284 -17.66 -15.61 -8.66
CA LEU A 284 -16.49 -15.85 -7.81
C LEU A 284 -16.65 -17.09 -6.92
N GLU A 285 -17.88 -17.53 -6.62
CA GLU A 285 -18.15 -18.69 -5.77
C GLU A 285 -18.11 -20.01 -6.56
N SER A 286 -18.78 -20.04 -7.71
CA SER A 286 -18.90 -21.27 -8.52
C SER A 286 -17.80 -21.46 -9.56
N GLY A 287 -17.16 -20.36 -9.98
CA GLY A 287 -16.25 -20.33 -11.13
C GLY A 287 -16.95 -20.37 -12.48
N GLU A 288 -18.29 -20.32 -12.52
CA GLU A 288 -19.03 -20.27 -13.79
C GLU A 288 -18.84 -18.92 -14.48
N ARG A 289 -18.62 -18.94 -15.80
CA ARG A 289 -18.60 -17.71 -16.60
C ARG A 289 -20.03 -17.26 -16.84
N LEU A 290 -20.33 -16.03 -16.44
CA LEU A 290 -21.65 -15.44 -16.59
C LEU A 290 -21.82 -14.74 -17.94
N PHE A 291 -20.86 -13.87 -18.31
CA PHE A 291 -20.87 -13.14 -19.58
C PHE A 291 -19.46 -12.63 -19.93
N GLY A 292 -19.35 -11.91 -21.06
CA GLY A 292 -18.13 -11.19 -21.44
C GLY A 292 -18.46 -9.77 -21.86
N LEU A 293 -17.54 -8.85 -21.60
CA LEU A 293 -17.62 -7.46 -22.04
C LEU A 293 -16.61 -7.25 -23.17
N ASN A 294 -17.08 -6.76 -24.31
CA ASN A 294 -16.21 -6.55 -25.47
C ASN A 294 -15.43 -5.24 -25.29
N VAL A 295 -14.11 -5.34 -25.19
CA VAL A 295 -13.19 -4.20 -25.04
C VAL A 295 -11.96 -4.47 -25.89
N PRO A 296 -11.45 -3.51 -26.67
CA PRO A 296 -10.27 -3.74 -27.50
C PRO A 296 -9.06 -4.15 -26.66
N SER A 297 -8.47 -5.32 -26.94
CA SER A 297 -7.20 -5.83 -26.38
C SER A 297 -6.94 -5.46 -24.91
N PRO A 298 -7.81 -5.87 -23.97
CA PRO A 298 -7.81 -5.39 -22.59
C PRO A 298 -6.60 -5.91 -21.83
N ILE A 299 -5.88 -5.03 -21.11
CA ILE A 299 -4.70 -5.40 -20.32
C ILE A 299 -5.00 -5.37 -18.83
N GLN A 300 -5.56 -4.28 -18.32
CA GLN A 300 -5.85 -4.10 -16.89
C GLN A 300 -7.32 -3.73 -16.72
N VAL A 301 -7.94 -4.23 -15.67
CA VAL A 301 -9.31 -3.94 -15.29
C VAL A 301 -9.38 -3.50 -13.82
N MET A 302 -10.23 -2.53 -13.52
CA MET A 302 -10.35 -1.92 -12.20
C MET A 302 -11.78 -1.45 -11.96
N PHE A 303 -12.32 -1.67 -10.75
CA PHE A 303 -13.52 -0.98 -10.31
C PHE A 303 -13.17 0.43 -9.78
N PRO A 304 -13.96 1.46 -10.14
CA PRO A 304 -13.88 2.75 -9.51
C PRO A 304 -14.09 2.66 -7.98
N SER A 305 -13.28 3.42 -7.26
CA SER A 305 -13.28 3.54 -5.81
C SER A 305 -14.63 3.95 -5.21
N ARG A 306 -15.46 4.69 -5.96
CA ARG A 306 -16.77 5.17 -5.50
C ARG A 306 -17.78 4.07 -5.20
N TYR A 307 -17.58 2.86 -5.73
CA TYR A 307 -18.42 1.72 -5.36
C TYR A 307 -18.09 1.15 -3.97
N TYR A 308 -16.95 1.53 -3.40
CA TYR A 308 -16.57 1.18 -2.03
C TYR A 308 -17.07 2.20 -0.99
N VAL A 309 -17.37 3.44 -1.42
CA VAL A 309 -17.80 4.53 -0.53
C VAL A 309 -19.27 4.85 -0.81
N GLY A 310 -20.17 4.14 -0.14
CA GLY A 310 -21.61 4.34 -0.25
C GLY A 310 -22.22 4.75 1.07
N ASP A 311 -22.21 6.05 1.36
CA ASP A 311 -22.83 6.77 2.49
C ASP A 311 -24.37 6.69 2.55
N SER A 312 -25.01 5.87 1.72
CA SER A 312 -26.44 5.62 1.90
C SER A 312 -26.61 4.68 3.08
N SER A 313 -26.98 5.22 4.24
CA SER A 313 -27.40 4.41 5.39
C SER A 313 -28.42 3.38 4.90
N PRO A 314 -28.19 2.07 5.17
CA PRO A 314 -29.11 1.07 4.71
C PRO A 314 -30.49 1.32 5.34
N SER A 315 -31.52 1.15 4.53
CA SER A 315 -32.92 1.25 4.97
C SER A 315 -33.47 -0.14 5.20
N VAL A 316 -34.51 -0.28 6.02
CA VAL A 316 -35.18 -1.56 6.26
C VAL A 316 -36.54 -1.52 5.57
N SER A 317 -36.84 -2.53 4.76
CA SER A 317 -38.16 -2.68 4.14
C SER A 317 -39.25 -3.00 5.18
N ALA A 318 -40.52 -2.94 4.79
CA ALA A 318 -41.64 -3.29 5.66
C ALA A 318 -41.55 -4.74 6.21
N ASP A 319 -40.89 -5.63 5.46
CA ASP A 319 -40.69 -7.04 5.81
C ASP A 319 -39.38 -7.31 6.56
N GLY A 320 -38.67 -6.27 7.00
CA GLY A 320 -37.42 -6.42 7.77
C GLY A 320 -36.16 -6.67 6.93
N VAL A 321 -36.25 -6.70 5.60
CA VAL A 321 -35.10 -6.90 4.71
C VAL A 321 -34.28 -5.62 4.59
N LEU A 322 -32.96 -5.74 4.70
CA LEU A 322 -32.01 -4.63 4.50
C LEU A 322 -31.98 -4.21 3.02
N MET A 323 -32.12 -2.91 2.78
CA MET A 323 -32.23 -2.31 1.45
C MET A 323 -31.17 -1.22 1.29
N LYS A 324 -30.41 -1.26 0.19
CA LYS A 324 -29.38 -0.26 -0.13
C LYS A 324 -29.56 0.24 -1.56
N ARG A 325 -29.28 1.53 -1.77
CA ARG A 325 -29.31 2.14 -3.10
C ARG A 325 -28.01 1.82 -3.84
N PHE A 326 -28.14 1.36 -5.08
CA PHE A 326 -27.02 1.12 -5.97
C PHE A 326 -27.20 1.89 -7.27
N ASP A 327 -26.12 2.53 -7.70
CA ASP A 327 -25.99 3.08 -9.04
C ASP A 327 -25.47 2.01 -10.01
N VAL A 328 -25.66 2.25 -11.31
CA VAL A 328 -25.15 1.35 -12.34
C VAL A 328 -23.62 1.22 -12.20
N PRO A 329 -23.09 -0.01 -12.10
CA PRO A 329 -21.66 -0.21 -11.95
C PRO A 329 -20.93 0.02 -13.28
N TYR A 330 -19.76 0.62 -13.20
CA TYR A 330 -18.82 0.82 -14.30
C TYR A 330 -17.47 0.25 -13.89
N ILE A 331 -16.68 -0.15 -14.87
CA ILE A 331 -15.30 -0.57 -14.72
C ILE A 331 -14.41 0.29 -15.61
N TYR A 332 -13.16 0.43 -15.22
CA TYR A 332 -12.13 0.96 -16.09
C TYR A 332 -11.32 -0.20 -16.69
N VAL A 333 -11.01 -0.09 -17.98
CA VAL A 333 -10.25 -1.11 -18.72
C VAL A 333 -9.21 -0.41 -19.60
N THR A 334 -7.94 -0.79 -19.49
CA THR A 334 -6.88 -0.28 -20.36
C THR A 334 -6.69 -1.18 -21.58
N SER A 335 -6.35 -0.61 -22.72
CA SER A 335 -6.12 -1.33 -23.96
C SER A 335 -4.66 -1.27 -24.44
N LYS A 336 -4.20 -2.43 -24.92
CA LYS A 336 -2.86 -2.61 -25.47
C LYS A 336 -2.65 -1.92 -26.81
N GLU A 337 -3.62 -1.97 -27.69
CA GLU A 337 -3.41 -1.73 -29.12
C GLU A 337 -3.63 -0.28 -29.52
N ASP A 338 -4.66 0.37 -28.96
CA ASP A 338 -5.04 1.75 -29.29
C ASP A 338 -4.51 2.78 -28.27
N GLY A 339 -3.96 2.32 -27.16
CA GLY A 339 -3.45 3.18 -26.08
C GLY A 339 -4.54 3.87 -25.27
N VAL A 340 -5.78 3.39 -25.33
CA VAL A 340 -6.95 4.00 -24.68
C VAL A 340 -7.28 3.27 -23.38
N ALA A 341 -7.72 4.04 -22.39
CA ALA A 341 -8.46 3.56 -21.25
C ALA A 341 -9.95 3.83 -21.48
N TYR A 342 -10.76 2.81 -21.26
CA TYR A 342 -12.20 2.82 -21.42
C TYR A 342 -12.86 2.78 -20.06
N MET A 343 -13.94 3.54 -19.89
CA MET A 343 -14.94 3.27 -18.87
C MET A 343 -16.08 2.49 -19.52
N VAL A 344 -16.42 1.35 -18.94
CA VAL A 344 -17.36 0.36 -19.50
C VAL A 344 -18.45 0.09 -18.49
N ARG A 345 -19.71 0.07 -18.92
CA ARG A 345 -20.82 -0.34 -18.06
C ARG A 345 -20.67 -1.81 -17.69
N PHE A 346 -20.67 -2.12 -16.40
CA PHE A 346 -20.56 -3.48 -15.89
C PHE A 346 -21.94 -4.15 -15.82
N SER A 347 -22.40 -4.71 -16.94
CA SER A 347 -23.68 -5.42 -17.02
C SER A 347 -23.70 -6.40 -18.18
N SER A 348 -24.45 -7.49 -18.03
CA SER A 348 -24.71 -8.47 -19.09
C SER A 348 -25.39 -7.85 -20.33
N ARG A 349 -26.15 -6.76 -20.17
CA ARG A 349 -26.85 -6.04 -21.24
C ARG A 349 -25.95 -5.02 -21.95
N GLN A 350 -24.74 -5.41 -22.32
CA GLN A 350 -23.99 -4.64 -23.31
C GLN A 350 -24.70 -4.78 -24.66
N GLY A 351 -24.87 -3.69 -25.42
CA GLY A 351 -25.77 -3.63 -26.56
C GLY A 351 -25.58 -4.79 -27.53
N ASN A 352 -26.59 -5.66 -27.63
CA ASN A 352 -26.64 -6.79 -28.56
C ASN A 352 -26.91 -6.32 -30.00
N THR A 353 -26.33 -5.19 -30.40
CA THR A 353 -26.29 -4.75 -31.78
C THR A 353 -25.18 -5.54 -32.46
N ILE A 354 -25.55 -6.76 -32.87
CA ILE A 354 -24.82 -7.54 -33.86
C ILE A 354 -24.80 -6.70 -35.14
N SER A 355 -23.75 -5.90 -35.32
CA SER A 355 -23.42 -5.36 -36.63
C SER A 355 -22.92 -6.53 -37.48
N ASN A 356 -23.85 -7.26 -38.08
CA ASN A 356 -23.59 -8.20 -39.17
C ASN A 356 -22.79 -7.46 -40.26
N GLY A 357 -21.46 -7.53 -40.24
CA GLY A 357 -20.63 -7.01 -41.33
C GLY A 357 -19.27 -6.41 -40.98
N MET A 358 -18.93 -6.11 -39.73
CA MET A 358 -17.58 -5.58 -39.39
C MET A 358 -16.65 -6.70 -38.92
N GLN A 359 -16.34 -7.63 -39.82
CA GLN A 359 -15.21 -8.57 -39.65
C GLN A 359 -13.92 -8.08 -40.33
N GLY A 360 -13.89 -6.87 -40.88
CA GLY A 360 -12.71 -6.30 -41.50
C GLY A 360 -12.52 -4.84 -41.09
N ASN A 361 -11.38 -4.56 -40.46
CA ASN A 361 -10.81 -3.24 -40.19
C ASN A 361 -11.35 -2.45 -38.98
N GLY A 362 -10.84 -2.84 -37.81
CA GLY A 362 -10.54 -1.91 -36.70
C GLY A 362 -11.67 -1.66 -35.69
N PHE A 363 -11.28 -1.51 -34.42
CA PHE A 363 -12.12 -0.98 -33.35
C PHE A 363 -12.39 0.52 -33.55
N GLY A 364 -13.10 0.86 -34.62
CA GLY A 364 -13.46 2.24 -34.97
C GLY A 364 -14.54 2.82 -34.06
N GLU A 365 -14.86 4.10 -34.27
CA GLU A 365 -15.85 4.85 -33.48
C GLU A 365 -17.23 4.16 -33.42
N GLY A 366 -17.63 3.46 -34.51
CA GLY A 366 -18.88 2.70 -34.54
C GLY A 366 -18.93 1.53 -33.55
N PHE A 367 -17.80 0.85 -33.31
CA PHE A 367 -17.72 -0.20 -32.30
C PHE A 367 -17.85 0.38 -30.89
N ILE A 368 -17.15 1.47 -30.62
CA ILE A 368 -17.17 2.19 -29.33
C ILE A 368 -18.60 2.63 -29.00
N GLN A 369 -19.30 3.23 -29.96
CA GLN A 369 -20.69 3.66 -29.80
C GLN A 369 -21.64 2.47 -29.59
N ALA A 370 -21.51 1.41 -30.40
CA ALA A 370 -22.35 0.21 -30.29
C ALA A 370 -22.20 -0.49 -28.93
N GLN A 371 -20.97 -0.58 -28.42
CA GLN A 371 -20.65 -1.22 -27.14
C GLN A 371 -20.78 -0.26 -25.94
N ARG A 372 -21.17 1.00 -26.17
CA ARG A 372 -21.30 2.07 -25.15
C ARG A 372 -20.02 2.22 -24.31
N LEU A 373 -18.87 2.15 -24.97
CA LEU A 373 -17.57 2.38 -24.34
C LEU A 373 -17.33 3.88 -24.24
N TYR A 374 -16.95 4.36 -23.06
CA TYR A 374 -16.58 5.76 -22.85
C TYR A 374 -15.06 5.87 -22.87
N MET A 375 -14.50 6.54 -23.88
CA MET A 375 -13.06 6.78 -23.93
C MET A 375 -12.66 7.80 -22.85
N ILE A 376 -11.68 7.45 -22.02
CA ILE A 376 -11.18 8.33 -20.96
C ILE A 376 -10.07 9.24 -21.49
N ASN A 377 -9.17 8.71 -22.30
CA ASN A 377 -8.12 9.46 -22.97
C ASN A 377 -8.27 9.35 -24.50
N ARG A 378 -7.58 10.26 -25.20
CA ARG A 378 -7.52 10.20 -26.66
C ARG A 378 -6.61 9.05 -27.09
N PRO A 379 -6.94 8.37 -28.20
CA PRO A 379 -6.04 7.39 -28.81
C PRO A 379 -4.75 8.08 -29.24
N THR A 380 -3.64 7.40 -29.05
CA THR A 380 -2.31 7.90 -29.43
C THR A 380 -1.62 6.78 -30.20
N SER A 381 -1.31 7.03 -31.47
CA SER A 381 -0.70 6.01 -32.34
C SER A 381 0.63 5.54 -31.75
N LEU A 382 0.86 4.22 -31.72
CA LEU A 382 2.05 3.59 -31.14
C LEU A 382 2.17 3.76 -29.62
N HIS A 383 1.09 4.11 -28.91
CA HIS A 383 1.03 4.09 -27.45
C HIS A 383 0.17 2.94 -26.94
N ALA A 384 0.42 2.49 -25.72
CA ALA A 384 -0.27 1.36 -25.11
C ALA A 384 -0.57 1.68 -23.64
N ALA A 385 -1.85 1.78 -23.29
CA ALA A 385 -2.26 2.02 -21.91
C ALA A 385 -2.13 0.69 -21.18
N SER A 386 -1.24 0.63 -20.19
CA SER A 386 -0.95 -0.62 -19.48
C SER A 386 -1.30 -0.55 -18.00
N GLY A 387 -1.36 0.67 -17.45
CA GLY A 387 -1.59 0.90 -16.04
C GLY A 387 -2.72 1.89 -15.82
N ILE A 388 -3.58 1.63 -14.85
CA ILE A 388 -4.64 2.55 -14.45
C ILE A 388 -4.82 2.55 -12.93
N TYR A 389 -5.03 3.73 -12.36
CA TYR A 389 -5.31 3.90 -10.95
C TYR A 389 -6.21 5.10 -10.70
N GLU A 390 -7.23 4.95 -9.87
CA GLU A 390 -8.09 6.05 -9.43
C GLU A 390 -7.75 6.48 -8.01
N ASN A 391 -7.45 7.77 -7.83
CA ASN A 391 -7.39 8.41 -6.53
C ASN A 391 -8.72 9.11 -6.27
N ALA A 392 -9.63 8.41 -5.58
CA ALA A 392 -10.95 8.91 -5.20
C ALA A 392 -10.89 10.23 -4.44
N ALA A 393 -9.99 10.31 -3.46
CA ALA A 393 -9.87 11.45 -2.56
C ALA A 393 -9.55 12.76 -3.29
N ARG A 394 -8.88 12.66 -4.44
CA ARG A 394 -8.55 13.80 -5.31
C ARG A 394 -9.35 13.83 -6.60
N ASN A 395 -10.25 12.86 -6.80
CA ASN A 395 -11.00 12.68 -8.03
C ASN A 395 -10.11 12.72 -9.28
N VAL A 396 -8.93 12.08 -9.22
CA VAL A 396 -8.01 11.99 -10.35
C VAL A 396 -7.80 10.54 -10.75
N LEU A 397 -7.57 10.33 -12.03
CA LEU A 397 -7.24 9.06 -12.63
C LEU A 397 -5.84 9.14 -13.23
N LEU A 398 -4.99 8.18 -12.88
CA LEU A 398 -3.66 8.02 -13.45
C LEU A 398 -3.71 6.94 -14.50
N ILE A 399 -3.17 7.24 -15.69
CA ILE A 399 -3.04 6.27 -16.78
C ILE A 399 -1.57 6.19 -17.16
N ALA A 400 -0.98 5.01 -17.04
CA ALA A 400 0.38 4.74 -17.47
C ALA A 400 0.41 4.26 -18.92
N ASP A 401 1.31 4.89 -19.67
CA ASP A 401 1.56 4.61 -21.06
C ASP A 401 2.92 3.93 -21.20
N ARG A 402 2.84 2.68 -21.62
CA ARG A 402 3.95 1.76 -21.80
C ARG A 402 5.00 2.31 -22.77
N ASN A 403 4.58 2.79 -23.93
CA ASN A 403 5.52 3.15 -25.00
C ASN A 403 6.04 4.58 -24.79
N GLY A 404 5.18 5.48 -24.33
CA GLY A 404 5.58 6.85 -24.00
C GLY A 404 6.41 6.98 -22.72
N ARG A 405 6.47 5.93 -21.88
CA ARG A 405 7.21 5.89 -20.60
C ARG A 405 6.80 7.03 -19.67
N ARG A 406 5.48 7.24 -19.58
CA ARG A 406 4.84 8.37 -18.90
C ARG A 406 3.62 7.90 -18.12
N ILE A 407 3.31 8.64 -17.07
CA ILE A 407 2.04 8.54 -16.36
C ILE A 407 1.32 9.87 -16.52
N TYR A 408 0.10 9.81 -17.04
CA TYR A 408 -0.75 10.97 -17.27
C TYR A 408 -1.79 11.05 -16.16
N THR A 409 -2.12 12.29 -15.77
CA THR A 409 -3.20 12.58 -14.82
C THR A 409 -4.41 13.09 -15.59
N TYR A 410 -5.56 12.50 -15.35
CA TYR A 410 -6.87 12.90 -15.86
C TYR A 410 -7.81 13.19 -14.70
N ALA A 411 -8.83 14.03 -14.93
CA ALA A 411 -9.96 14.11 -14.01
C ALA A 411 -10.71 12.77 -14.00
N SER A 412 -11.24 12.35 -12.85
CA SER A 412 -12.12 11.18 -12.80
C SER A 412 -13.33 11.41 -13.73
N PRO A 413 -13.69 10.45 -14.60
CA PRO A 413 -14.86 10.55 -15.47
C PRO A 413 -16.16 10.86 -14.72
N PHE A 414 -16.22 10.56 -13.42
CA PHE A 414 -17.39 10.81 -12.59
C PHE A 414 -17.54 12.23 -12.05
N LEU A 415 -16.52 13.08 -12.18
CA LEU A 415 -16.64 14.52 -11.90
C LEU A 415 -17.27 15.28 -13.05
N THR A 416 -16.91 14.89 -14.26
CA THR A 416 -17.52 15.40 -15.48
C THR A 416 -18.84 14.69 -15.66
N ASP A 417 -19.88 15.37 -16.14
CA ASP A 417 -21.11 14.69 -16.54
C ASP A 417 -20.84 13.86 -17.80
N TYR A 418 -20.22 12.69 -17.62
CA TYR A 418 -19.80 11.78 -18.69
C TYR A 418 -21.01 11.25 -19.48
N THR A 419 -22.22 11.39 -18.93
CA THR A 419 -23.46 11.02 -19.60
C THR A 419 -23.90 12.07 -20.62
N ASN A 420 -23.48 13.33 -20.45
CA ASN A 420 -23.83 14.44 -21.33
C ASN A 420 -22.70 14.84 -22.30
N GLY A 421 -21.48 14.32 -22.15
CA GLY A 421 -20.34 14.60 -23.02
C GLY A 421 -19.64 13.34 -23.53
N TYR A 422 -19.70 13.07 -24.83
CA TYR A 422 -18.87 12.08 -25.53
C TYR A 422 -17.43 12.58 -25.72
N GLY A 423 -16.79 12.98 -24.62
CA GLY A 423 -15.45 13.52 -24.62
C GLY A 423 -14.52 12.75 -23.68
N PRO A 424 -13.21 12.64 -24.01
CA PRO A 424 -12.23 12.14 -23.06
C PRO A 424 -12.26 13.01 -21.80
N SER A 425 -11.96 12.38 -20.67
CA SER A 425 -11.79 13.10 -19.40
C SER A 425 -10.72 14.19 -19.54
N THR A 426 -10.91 15.28 -18.79
CA THR A 426 -9.99 16.43 -18.84
C THR A 426 -8.58 15.99 -18.45
N PHE A 427 -7.62 16.20 -19.37
CA PHE A 427 -6.20 16.01 -19.08
C PHE A 427 -5.71 17.09 -18.12
N LEU A 428 -5.15 16.69 -16.98
CA LEU A 428 -4.70 17.58 -15.91
C LEU A 428 -3.18 17.82 -15.95
N GLY A 429 -2.42 16.94 -16.58
CA GLY A 429 -0.97 17.08 -16.69
C GLY A 429 -0.23 15.74 -16.63
N PHE A 430 1.09 15.82 -16.62
CA PHE A 430 1.95 14.65 -16.46
C PHE A 430 2.20 14.41 -14.98
N PHE A 431 1.94 13.19 -14.52
CA PHE A 431 2.34 12.75 -13.19
C PHE A 431 3.84 12.46 -13.17
N VAL A 432 4.31 11.58 -14.05
CA VAL A 432 5.75 11.25 -14.19
C VAL A 432 6.13 11.27 -15.67
N LYS A 433 7.31 11.82 -15.95
CA LYS A 433 7.95 11.75 -17.27
C LYS A 433 9.22 10.91 -17.18
N HIS A 434 9.53 10.19 -18.26
CA HIS A 434 10.80 9.46 -18.42
C HIS A 434 11.00 8.30 -17.44
N LEU A 435 9.99 7.44 -17.26
CA LEU A 435 10.16 6.20 -16.49
C LEU A 435 11.35 5.38 -17.03
N PRO A 436 12.21 4.79 -16.19
CA PRO A 436 13.57 4.34 -16.56
C PRO A 436 13.62 3.14 -17.53
N ASP A 437 12.60 2.29 -17.55
CA ASP A 437 12.53 1.11 -18.44
C ASP A 437 11.26 1.08 -19.30
N GLN A 438 11.31 0.33 -20.40
CA GLN A 438 10.14 -0.30 -21.03
C GLN A 438 10.08 -1.76 -20.55
N PRO A 439 8.93 -2.48 -20.56
CA PRO A 439 7.52 -2.21 -20.87
C PRO A 439 6.49 -2.71 -19.79
N GLU A 440 5.20 -2.48 -20.09
CA GLU A 440 3.98 -2.74 -19.29
C GLU A 440 4.07 -2.28 -17.84
N PHE A 441 3.75 -1.00 -17.62
CA PHE A 441 3.53 -0.49 -16.28
C PHE A 441 2.23 -1.08 -15.75
N ILE A 442 2.33 -1.84 -14.66
CA ILE A 442 1.19 -2.10 -13.80
C ILE A 442 1.22 -1.02 -12.74
N LEU A 443 0.22 -0.14 -12.78
CA LEU A 443 0.01 0.83 -11.72
C LEU A 443 -0.73 0.12 -10.60
N SER A 444 -0.13 0.16 -9.42
CA SER A 444 -0.81 -0.12 -8.17
C SER A 444 -0.50 1.02 -7.24
N ALA A 445 -1.53 1.61 -6.68
CA ALA A 445 -1.34 2.57 -5.61
C ALA A 445 -2.25 2.18 -4.46
N LEU A 446 -1.67 2.26 -3.28
CA LEU A 446 -2.44 2.25 -2.06
C LEU A 446 -2.65 3.70 -1.69
N LEU A 447 -3.91 4.10 -1.68
CA LEU A 447 -4.37 5.12 -0.75
C LEU A 447 -4.32 4.40 0.59
N GLU A 448 -3.25 4.59 1.36
CA GLU A 448 -3.19 4.01 2.70
C GLU A 448 -4.42 4.55 3.43
N HIS A 449 -5.32 3.65 3.83
CA HIS A 449 -6.57 4.03 4.47
C HIS A 449 -6.27 4.98 5.62
N GLN A 450 -6.64 6.26 5.42
CA GLN A 450 -6.46 7.30 6.44
C GLN A 450 -7.23 6.98 7.72
N GLU A 451 -8.21 6.07 7.65
CA GLU A 451 -9.01 5.62 8.79
C GLU A 451 -8.18 5.04 9.95
N ASN A 452 -7.02 4.45 9.64
CA ASN A 452 -6.11 3.88 10.65
C ASN A 452 -4.91 4.79 10.98
N ILE A 453 -4.78 5.93 10.30
CA ILE A 453 -3.81 6.95 10.69
C ILE A 453 -4.45 7.74 11.83
N PRO A 454 -3.81 7.86 13.02
CA PRO A 454 -4.37 8.67 14.09
C PRO A 454 -4.68 10.09 13.58
N PHE A 455 -5.84 10.62 14.02
CA PHE A 455 -6.50 11.90 13.66
C PHE A 455 -5.64 13.19 13.59
N CYS A 456 -4.32 13.10 13.76
CA CYS A 456 -3.40 14.23 13.86
C CYS A 456 -2.88 14.76 12.52
N TYR A 457 -3.39 14.31 11.37
CA TYR A 457 -2.97 14.81 10.06
C TYR A 457 -4.17 15.22 9.21
N GLU A 458 -4.14 16.44 8.68
CA GLU A 458 -5.11 16.95 7.71
C GLU A 458 -4.38 17.24 6.38
N LEU A 459 -4.99 16.84 5.27
CA LEU A 459 -4.45 17.09 3.94
C LEU A 459 -4.85 18.50 3.50
N ASN A 460 -3.88 19.40 3.36
CA ASN A 460 -4.12 20.78 2.93
C ASN A 460 -4.47 20.83 1.42
N LYS A 461 -5.10 21.93 0.97
CA LYS A 461 -5.55 22.14 -0.41
C LYS A 461 -4.42 22.11 -1.46
N ASP A 462 -3.18 22.32 -1.03
CA ASP A 462 -1.95 22.22 -1.82
C ASP A 462 -1.36 20.79 -1.83
N GLY A 463 -2.05 19.83 -1.21
CA GLY A 463 -1.69 18.41 -1.23
C GLY A 463 -0.62 18.00 -0.22
N LYS A 464 -0.22 18.90 0.69
CA LYS A 464 0.70 18.60 1.78
C LYS A 464 -0.07 18.18 3.03
N LEU A 465 0.36 17.10 3.68
CA LEU A 465 -0.15 16.75 5.01
C LEU A 465 0.37 17.76 6.03
N ARG A 466 -0.54 18.40 6.75
CA ARG A 466 -0.24 19.27 7.88
C ARG A 466 -0.71 18.57 9.15
N TYR A 467 0.11 18.66 10.20
CA TYR A 467 -0.29 18.22 11.52
C TYR A 467 -1.51 19.03 11.98
N VAL A 468 -2.58 18.36 12.41
CA VAL A 468 -3.80 19.01 12.91
C VAL A 468 -3.40 19.88 14.10
N ALA A 469 -3.89 21.13 14.09
CA ALA A 469 -3.51 22.17 15.05
C ALA A 469 -3.58 21.68 16.51
N LEU A 470 -4.55 20.82 16.84
CA LEU A 470 -4.72 20.23 18.18
C LEU A 470 -3.56 19.32 18.62
N CYS A 471 -3.01 18.50 17.73
CA CYS A 471 -1.92 17.60 18.11
C CYS A 471 -0.57 18.33 18.14
N THR A 472 -0.36 19.35 17.29
CA THR A 472 0.76 20.28 17.46
C THR A 472 0.62 21.08 18.74
N ALA A 473 -0.59 21.50 19.10
CA ALA A 473 -0.83 22.16 20.38
C ALA A 473 -0.51 21.20 21.53
N ALA A 474 -0.94 19.94 21.50
CA ALA A 474 -0.61 18.96 22.53
C ALA A 474 0.91 18.71 22.65
N SER A 475 1.63 18.63 21.53
CA SER A 475 3.10 18.53 21.51
C SER A 475 3.74 19.79 22.10
N ILE A 476 3.33 20.98 21.66
CA ILE A 476 3.84 22.26 22.18
C ILE A 476 3.55 22.37 23.67
N TRP A 477 2.33 22.04 24.12
CA TRP A 477 1.94 22.06 25.53
C TRP A 477 2.73 21.05 26.36
N SER A 478 3.00 19.86 25.84
CA SER A 478 3.83 18.86 26.52
C SER A 478 5.29 19.33 26.65
N THR A 479 5.81 19.98 25.61
CA THR A 479 7.17 20.54 25.62
C THR A 479 7.28 21.72 26.58
N VAL A 480 6.28 22.61 26.58
CA VAL A 480 6.16 23.75 27.51
C VAL A 480 6.00 23.25 28.95
N LEU A 481 5.19 22.23 29.19
CA LEU A 481 5.02 21.62 30.50
C LEU A 481 6.33 20.98 30.99
N ALA A 482 7.03 20.24 30.13
CA ALA A 482 8.33 19.66 30.47
C ALA A 482 9.37 20.74 30.80
N LEU A 483 9.46 21.80 29.99
CA LEU A 483 10.32 22.95 30.27
C LEU A 483 9.93 23.65 31.57
N ALA A 484 8.64 23.84 31.84
CA ALA A 484 8.16 24.43 33.07
C ALA A 484 8.55 23.58 34.29
N LEU A 485 8.37 22.25 34.22
CA LEU A 485 8.77 21.34 35.29
C LEU A 485 10.28 21.42 35.55
N ILE A 486 11.11 21.46 34.51
CA ILE A 486 12.57 21.59 34.65
C ILE A 486 12.95 22.95 35.25
N LEU A 487 12.41 24.04 34.72
CA LEU A 487 12.78 25.41 35.11
C LEU A 487 12.30 25.76 36.52
N VAL A 488 11.07 25.36 36.89
CA VAL A 488 10.52 25.60 38.22
C VAL A 488 11.32 24.85 39.27
N SER A 489 11.61 23.56 39.06
CA SER A 489 12.45 22.77 39.97
C SER A 489 13.86 23.37 40.08
N SER A 490 14.47 23.75 38.96
CA SER A 490 15.79 24.40 38.96
C SER A 490 15.78 25.73 39.71
N PHE A 491 14.72 26.53 39.58
CA PHE A 491 14.56 27.80 40.29
C PHE A 491 14.38 27.61 41.80
N ILE A 492 13.60 26.61 42.22
CA ILE A 492 13.43 26.25 43.64
C ILE A 492 14.77 25.84 44.25
N VAL A 493 15.51 24.95 43.58
CA VAL A 493 16.85 24.53 44.03
C VAL A 493 17.80 25.73 44.10
N TYR A 494 17.79 26.60 43.09
CA TYR A 494 18.61 27.82 43.08
C TYR A 494 18.30 28.73 44.28
N ARG A 495 17.02 28.94 44.60
CA ARG A 495 16.61 29.74 45.76
C ARG A 495 17.02 29.11 47.09
N GLN A 496 16.90 27.80 47.23
CA GLN A 496 17.37 27.10 48.43
C GLN A 496 18.88 27.25 48.61
N VAL A 497 19.67 27.09 47.54
CA VAL A 497 21.12 27.30 47.57
C VAL A 497 21.46 28.75 47.93
N GLN A 498 20.76 29.75 47.38
CA GLN A 498 20.96 31.14 47.76
C GLN A 498 20.66 31.38 49.25
N HIS A 499 19.56 30.83 49.77
CA HIS A 499 19.20 30.98 51.18
C HIS A 499 20.29 30.40 52.09
N CYS A 500 20.77 29.19 51.80
CA CYS A 500 21.88 28.58 52.53
C CYS A 500 23.15 29.42 52.45
N MET A 501 23.46 30.03 51.30
CA MET A 501 24.62 30.91 51.16
C MET A 501 24.49 32.22 51.95
N TYR A 502 23.28 32.79 52.05
CA TYR A 502 23.02 33.99 52.84
C TYR A 502 23.11 33.71 54.35
N GLU A 503 22.53 32.60 54.82
CA GLU A 503 22.65 32.17 56.21
C GLU A 503 24.10 31.87 56.60
N GLN A 504 24.85 31.22 55.71
CA GLN A 504 26.27 30.94 55.95
C GLN A 504 27.10 32.24 56.02
N LYS A 505 26.79 33.24 55.19
CA LYS A 505 27.41 34.59 55.29
C LYS A 505 27.07 35.28 56.60
N GLY A 506 25.82 35.20 57.06
CA GLY A 506 25.40 35.74 58.35
C GLY A 506 26.15 35.08 59.52
N TYR A 507 26.28 33.75 59.47
CA TYR A 507 27.03 32.99 60.47
C TYR A 507 28.52 33.36 60.49
N PHE A 508 29.18 33.47 59.33
CA PHE A 508 30.58 33.90 59.26
C PHE A 508 30.81 35.36 59.69
N GLN A 509 29.86 36.27 59.44
CA GLN A 509 29.93 37.64 59.95
C GLN A 509 29.75 37.69 61.48
N HIS A 510 28.84 36.88 62.03
CA HIS A 510 28.64 36.81 63.47
C HIS A 510 29.84 36.18 64.18
N GLN A 511 30.44 35.15 63.60
CA GLN A 511 31.65 34.51 64.15
C GLN A 511 32.87 35.43 64.08
N ARG A 512 33.04 36.22 63.01
CA ARG A 512 34.06 37.28 62.96
C ARG A 512 33.85 38.38 64.00
N SER A 513 32.59 38.74 64.29
CA SER A 513 32.28 39.72 65.33
C SER A 513 32.64 39.21 66.73
N LEU A 514 32.46 37.92 67.00
CA LEU A 514 32.82 37.30 68.28
C LEU A 514 34.34 37.09 68.40
N ASP A 515 35.02 36.78 67.29
CA ASP A 515 36.49 36.68 67.28
C ASP A 515 37.15 38.07 67.44
N ASP A 516 36.61 39.14 66.84
CA ASP A 516 37.11 40.52 67.05
C ASP A 516 36.86 41.02 68.50
N GLU A 517 35.77 40.60 69.16
CA GLU A 517 35.56 40.87 70.60
C GLU A 517 36.52 40.10 71.51
N SER A 518 36.98 38.91 71.08
CA SER A 518 37.97 38.12 71.83
C SER A 518 39.41 38.66 71.71
N ILE A 519 39.71 39.44 70.66
CA ILE A 519 41.05 39.99 70.41
C ILE A 519 41.29 41.32 71.17
N VAL A 520 40.25 42.01 71.64
CA VAL A 520 40.40 43.26 72.40
C VAL A 520 40.68 43.04 73.90
N LEU A 521 40.53 41.82 74.44
CA LEU A 521 40.72 41.54 75.87
C LEU A 521 42.05 40.87 76.27
N ASN A 522 42.93 40.52 75.33
CA ASN A 522 44.24 39.93 75.68
C ASN A 522 45.40 40.62 74.97
N GLY A 523 45.57 41.91 75.26
CA GLY A 523 46.81 42.62 75.04
C GLY A 523 47.55 42.81 76.37
N SER A 524 48.35 41.83 76.81
CA SER A 524 49.49 42.09 77.71
C SER A 524 50.37 40.86 77.91
N SER A 525 51.66 41.09 77.64
CA SER A 525 52.85 40.48 78.27
C SER A 525 53.39 39.15 77.73
N ASN A 526 54.56 39.33 77.11
CA ASN A 526 55.85 38.73 77.48
C ASN A 526 56.29 37.38 76.88
N SER A 527 57.47 37.51 76.27
CA SER A 527 58.66 36.64 76.35
C SER A 527 58.65 35.30 75.62
N SER A 528 59.57 35.24 74.65
CA SER A 528 60.40 34.14 74.14
C SER A 528 60.84 33.10 75.21
N PRO A 529 61.59 32.00 74.90
CA PRO A 529 62.15 31.53 73.61
C PRO A 529 62.14 29.98 73.38
N LEU A 530 62.70 29.56 72.23
CA LEU A 530 63.54 28.37 71.98
C LEU A 530 62.97 26.93 71.86
N LEU A 531 63.53 26.24 70.82
CA LEU A 531 63.69 24.78 70.59
C LEU A 531 62.41 24.01 70.25
N GLY A 532 62.31 23.17 69.22
CA GLY A 532 63.24 22.54 68.29
C GLY A 532 62.54 21.28 67.74
N GLY A 533 62.94 20.77 66.58
CA GLY A 533 62.66 19.38 66.20
C GLY A 533 61.87 19.13 64.91
N ALA A 534 62.63 18.81 63.87
CA ALA A 534 62.47 17.66 62.97
C ALA A 534 61.34 17.61 61.91
N VAL A 535 61.83 17.26 60.71
CA VAL A 535 61.19 16.91 59.42
C VAL A 535 60.64 15.46 59.48
N PRO A 536 59.63 15.05 58.68
CA PRO A 536 59.84 14.53 57.30
C PRO A 536 58.75 15.04 56.32
N ASN A 537 59.04 15.49 55.09
CA ASN A 537 59.45 14.81 53.85
C ASN A 537 58.50 13.72 53.28
N TYR A 538 58.38 13.77 51.94
CA TYR A 538 57.59 13.01 50.97
C TYR A 538 56.17 13.53 50.70
N GLY A 539 55.75 13.80 49.46
CA GLY A 539 56.41 13.55 48.18
C GLY A 539 55.52 14.01 47.02
N SER A 540 56.20 14.32 45.93
CA SER A 540 55.67 14.50 44.59
C SER A 540 55.19 13.18 43.96
N ALA A 541 54.32 13.35 42.95
CA ALA A 541 54.05 12.50 41.78
C ALA A 541 52.77 11.63 41.81
N LYS A 542 51.74 12.07 41.09
CA LYS A 542 51.57 11.77 39.65
C LYS A 542 50.65 12.79 38.99
#